data_AF-A0A2V9V7Q1-F1
#
_entry.id   AF-A0A2V9V7Q1-F1
#
_cell.length_a   1.000
_cell.length_b   1.000
_cell.length_c   1.000
_cell.angle_alpha   90.00
_cell.angle_beta   90.00
_cell.angle_gamma   90.00
#
_symmetry.space_group_name_H-M   'P 1'
#
loop_
_entity.id
_entity.type
_entity.pdbx_description
1 polymer ?
#
loop_
_entity_poly.entity_id
_entity_poly.type
_entity_poly.pdbx_seq_one_letter_code
_entity_poly.pdbx_strand_id
1 'polypeptide(L)'
;MLVEICLTSNAMILGVEGASHPLPAYLKSGVPIALATDDQGVSRSDMTHEYLRAVETYGFSYPELKRMARQSLEHSFLPGEGLFREGFQIVVKCAGDRGIRAKVSPTCQKFLDTSEKARQQWELEKQFASFEKKY
;
A
#
# COMPACT_ATOMS: atom_id res chain seq x y z
N MET A 1 -12.28 0.92 6.71
CA MET A 1 -11.84 2.32 6.88
C MET A 1 -10.34 2.29 7.09
N LEU A 2 -9.60 3.16 6.40
CA LEU A 2 -8.14 3.29 6.43
C LEU A 2 -7.77 4.61 7.11
N VAL A 3 -6.62 4.65 7.78
CA VAL A 3 -6.00 5.90 8.27
C VAL A 3 -4.75 6.20 7.44
N GLU A 4 -4.67 7.41 6.90
CA GLU A 4 -3.48 7.93 6.23
C GLU A 4 -2.53 8.51 7.29
N ILE A 5 -1.26 8.10 7.25
CA ILE A 5 -0.25 8.41 8.26
C ILE A 5 0.82 9.29 7.62
N CYS A 6 0.89 10.54 8.07
CA CYS A 6 1.84 11.55 7.59
C CYS A 6 2.90 11.82 8.67
N LEU A 7 3.95 11.01 8.73
CA LEU A 7 4.88 11.02 9.88
C LEU A 7 5.58 12.36 10.01
N THR A 8 6.10 12.91 8.90
CA THR A 8 6.78 14.21 8.88
C THR A 8 5.85 15.36 9.26
N SER A 9 4.67 15.41 8.67
CA SER A 9 3.66 16.44 8.99
C SER A 9 3.27 16.38 10.47
N ASN A 10 2.96 15.19 11.00
CA ASN A 10 2.53 15.04 12.40
C ASN A 10 3.62 15.49 13.39
N ALA A 11 4.88 15.19 13.12
CA ALA A 11 5.99 15.64 13.96
C ALA A 11 6.20 17.15 13.87
N MET A 12 6.09 17.73 12.67
CA MET A 12 6.29 19.16 12.45
C MET A 12 5.17 20.02 13.06
N ILE A 13 3.91 19.62 12.87
CA ILE A 13 2.73 20.43 13.24
C ILE A 13 2.29 20.14 14.67
N LEU A 14 2.28 18.87 15.07
CA LEU A 14 1.72 18.44 16.36
C LEU A 14 2.80 18.10 17.39
N GLY A 15 4.08 18.01 16.99
CA GLY A 15 5.17 17.61 17.88
C GLY A 15 5.09 16.16 18.35
N VAL A 16 4.35 15.30 17.64
CA VAL A 16 4.15 13.89 18.03
C VAL A 16 4.93 12.95 17.12
N GLU A 17 5.73 12.07 17.72
CA GLU A 17 6.54 11.07 17.02
C GLU A 17 6.84 9.85 17.90
N GLY A 18 7.38 8.79 17.29
CA GLY A 18 7.77 7.57 17.99
C GLY A 18 6.66 6.99 18.84
N ALA A 19 6.95 6.74 20.11
CA ALA A 19 5.99 6.17 21.07
C ALA A 19 4.79 7.09 21.38
N SER A 20 4.94 8.41 21.20
CA SER A 20 3.88 9.40 21.43
C SER A 20 2.92 9.51 20.25
N HIS A 21 3.32 9.05 19.06
CA HIS A 21 2.45 9.01 17.89
C HIS A 21 1.36 7.93 18.10
N PRO A 22 0.10 8.14 17.65
CA PRO A 22 -0.97 7.13 17.81
C PRO A 22 -0.82 5.88 16.92
N LEU A 23 0.21 5.82 16.08
CA LEU A 23 0.41 4.75 15.10
C LEU A 23 0.52 3.36 15.76
N PRO A 24 1.30 3.16 16.84
CA PRO A 24 1.36 1.86 17.52
C PRO A 24 -0.01 1.40 18.05
N ALA A 25 -0.89 2.31 18.46
CA ALA A 25 -2.24 1.97 18.90
C ALA A 25 -3.13 1.51 17.74
N TYR A 26 -3.03 2.17 16.59
CA TYR A 26 -3.73 1.77 15.37
C TYR A 26 -3.30 0.37 14.89
N LEU A 27 -1.99 0.10 14.89
CA LEU A 27 -1.45 -1.20 14.52
C LEU A 27 -1.93 -2.31 15.47
N LYS A 28 -1.87 -2.08 16.79
CA LYS A 28 -2.37 -3.04 17.80
C LYS A 28 -3.86 -3.33 17.65
N SER A 29 -4.62 -2.37 17.15
CA SER A 29 -6.07 -2.49 16.93
C SER A 29 -6.42 -3.05 15.54
N GLY A 30 -5.43 -3.40 14.71
CA GLY A 30 -5.64 -3.94 13.37
C GLY A 30 -6.18 -2.93 12.35
N VAL A 31 -6.05 -1.62 12.63
CA VAL A 31 -6.51 -0.57 11.72
C VAL A 31 -5.66 -0.57 10.45
N PRO A 32 -6.27 -0.65 9.25
CA PRO A 32 -5.55 -0.49 8.00
C PRO A 32 -4.91 0.90 7.92
N ILE A 33 -3.63 0.95 7.55
CA ILE A 33 -2.91 2.21 7.37
C ILE A 33 -2.24 2.30 5.99
N ALA A 34 -2.07 3.53 5.52
CA ALA A 34 -1.19 3.87 4.41
C ALA A 34 -0.29 5.05 4.82
N LEU A 35 0.95 5.07 4.32
CA LEU A 35 1.82 6.23 4.47
C LEU A 35 1.43 7.30 3.44
N ALA A 36 1.55 8.56 3.84
CA ALA A 36 1.32 9.71 2.97
C ALA A 36 2.24 10.87 3.38
N THR A 37 2.44 11.83 2.49
CA THR A 37 3.36 12.95 2.74
C THR A 37 2.68 14.20 3.26
N ASP A 38 1.36 14.29 3.16
CA ASP A 38 0.59 15.52 3.36
C ASP A 38 1.04 16.62 2.38
N ASP A 39 1.85 17.59 2.83
CA ASP A 39 2.41 18.67 2.01
C ASP A 39 3.94 18.57 1.85
N GLN A 40 4.39 18.00 0.72
CA GLN A 40 5.82 17.84 0.40
C GLN A 40 6.57 19.18 0.31
N GLY A 41 5.93 20.23 -0.21
CA GLY A 41 6.54 21.55 -0.39
C GLY A 41 6.83 22.27 0.93
N VAL A 42 5.94 22.11 1.92
CA VAL A 42 6.11 22.66 3.27
C VAL A 42 7.13 21.83 4.05
N SER A 43 7.00 20.51 3.97
CA SER A 43 7.83 19.57 4.72
C SER A 43 9.26 19.42 4.16
N ARG A 44 9.50 19.87 2.92
CA ARG A 44 10.74 19.62 2.15
C ARG A 44 11.13 18.13 2.17
N SER A 45 10.12 17.28 2.01
CA SER A 45 10.20 15.83 2.16
C SER A 45 9.53 15.14 0.96
N ASP A 46 9.70 13.82 0.85
CA ASP A 46 9.10 13.01 -0.20
C ASP A 46 8.60 11.66 0.34
N MET A 47 8.03 10.85 -0.54
CA MET A 47 7.50 9.54 -0.15
C MET A 47 8.61 8.59 0.33
N THR A 48 9.81 8.68 -0.23
CA THR A 48 10.96 7.85 0.19
C THR A 48 11.33 8.16 1.64
N HIS A 49 11.31 9.43 2.01
CA HIS A 49 11.56 9.87 3.38
C HIS A 49 10.51 9.33 4.36
N GLU A 50 9.22 9.33 4.00
CA GLU A 50 8.17 8.73 4.85
C GLU A 50 8.40 7.22 5.06
N TYR A 51 8.77 6.49 4.02
CA TYR A 51 9.12 5.07 4.13
C TYR A 51 10.36 4.85 5.00
N LEU A 52 11.42 5.64 4.80
CA LEU A 52 12.64 5.57 5.60
C LEU A 52 12.33 5.80 7.08
N ARG A 53 11.57 6.86 7.38
CA ARG A 53 11.19 7.20 8.75
C ARG A 53 10.33 6.11 9.38
N ALA A 54 9.43 5.49 8.61
CA ALA A 54 8.64 4.35 9.07
C ALA A 54 9.54 3.19 9.52
N VAL A 55 10.59 2.88 8.75
CA VAL A 55 11.58 1.84 9.10
C VAL A 55 12.41 2.24 10.31
N GLU A 56 13.02 3.43 10.31
CA GLU A 56 13.97 3.85 11.34
C GLU A 56 13.29 4.09 12.69
N THR A 57 12.06 4.63 12.70
CA THR A 57 11.35 5.00 13.92
C THR A 57 10.53 3.84 14.50
N TYR A 58 9.88 3.05 13.64
CA TYR A 58 8.92 2.02 14.06
C TYR A 58 9.37 0.59 13.73
N GLY A 59 10.49 0.41 13.03
CA GLY A 59 11.03 -0.91 12.72
C GLY A 59 10.22 -1.70 11.69
N PHE A 60 9.43 -1.03 10.84
CA PHE A 60 8.62 -1.73 9.85
C PHE A 60 9.48 -2.54 8.87
N SER A 61 9.10 -3.79 8.68
CA SER A 61 9.70 -4.71 7.74
C SER A 61 9.22 -4.46 6.31
N TYR A 62 9.98 -4.94 5.32
CA TYR A 62 9.59 -4.86 3.90
C TYR A 62 8.18 -5.43 3.62
N PRO A 63 7.76 -6.59 4.15
CA PRO A 63 6.40 -7.09 3.98
C PRO A 63 5.32 -6.17 4.54
N GLU A 64 5.59 -5.45 5.64
CA GLU A 64 4.66 -4.49 6.22
C GLU A 64 4.53 -3.25 5.36
N LEU A 65 5.65 -2.71 4.86
CA LEU A 65 5.64 -1.59 3.91
C LEU A 65 4.88 -1.96 2.62
N LYS A 66 5.14 -3.17 2.09
CA LYS A 66 4.43 -3.72 0.93
C LYS A 66 2.93 -3.85 1.21
N ARG A 67 2.55 -4.25 2.42
CA ARG A 67 1.14 -4.30 2.85
C ARG A 67 0.51 -2.91 2.86
N MET A 68 1.19 -1.88 3.38
CA MET A 68 0.68 -0.50 3.38
C MET A 68 0.47 0.04 1.96
N ALA A 69 1.40 -0.25 1.04
CA ALA A 69 1.25 0.10 -0.37
C ALA A 69 0.05 -0.61 -1.04
N ARG A 70 -0.25 -1.86 -0.67
CA ARG A 70 -1.47 -2.54 -1.13
C ARG A 70 -2.74 -1.94 -0.51
N GLN A 71 -2.68 -1.57 0.77
CA GLN A 71 -3.80 -0.95 1.49
C GLN A 71 -4.22 0.38 0.85
N SER A 72 -3.25 1.19 0.37
CA SER A 72 -3.56 2.47 -0.28
C SER A 72 -4.38 2.28 -1.56
N LEU A 73 -4.07 1.28 -2.40
CA LEU A 73 -4.85 0.96 -3.58
C LEU A 73 -6.20 0.30 -3.26
N GLU A 74 -6.24 -0.59 -2.27
CA GLU A 74 -7.49 -1.23 -1.82
C GLU A 74 -8.52 -0.20 -1.36
N HIS A 75 -8.07 0.78 -0.57
CA HIS A 75 -8.89 1.86 -0.04
C HIS A 75 -8.95 3.10 -0.95
N SER A 76 -8.35 3.05 -2.14
CA SER A 76 -8.43 4.14 -3.11
C SER A 76 -9.86 4.33 -3.64
N PHE A 77 -10.13 5.53 -4.16
CA PHE A 77 -11.38 5.87 -4.83
C PHE A 77 -11.45 5.43 -6.30
N LEU A 78 -10.51 4.59 -6.76
CA LEU A 78 -10.55 4.05 -8.13
C LEU A 78 -11.83 3.23 -8.34
N PRO A 79 -12.50 3.37 -9.51
CA PRO A 79 -13.73 2.64 -9.79
C PRO A 79 -13.48 1.15 -10.05
N GLY A 80 -14.51 0.35 -9.75
CA GLY A 80 -14.56 -1.09 -10.01
C GLY A 80 -14.18 -1.97 -8.81
N GLU A 81 -14.41 -3.27 -8.95
CA GLU A 81 -14.08 -4.27 -7.94
C GLU A 81 -12.55 -4.41 -7.77
N GLY A 82 -12.07 -4.64 -6.55
CA GLY A 82 -10.65 -4.89 -6.27
C GLY A 82 -10.18 -6.27 -6.74
N LEU A 83 -8.87 -6.38 -6.97
CA LEU A 83 -8.14 -7.61 -7.26
C LEU A 83 -8.08 -8.54 -6.03
N PHE A 84 -8.19 -7.99 -4.83
CA PHE A 84 -7.94 -8.71 -3.60
C PHE A 84 -9.22 -9.04 -2.83
N ARG A 85 -9.16 -10.14 -2.08
CA ARG A 85 -10.05 -10.49 -0.98
C ARG A 85 -9.33 -10.27 0.34
N GLU A 86 -9.98 -10.62 1.45
CA GLU A 86 -9.37 -10.58 2.78
C GLU A 86 -7.95 -11.18 2.78
N GLY A 87 -7.03 -10.48 3.45
CA GLY A 87 -5.62 -10.89 3.52
C GLY A 87 -4.84 -10.76 2.22
N PHE A 88 -5.29 -9.94 1.26
CA PHE A 88 -4.62 -9.75 -0.05
C PHE A 88 -4.56 -11.01 -0.92
N GLN A 89 -5.54 -11.90 -0.76
CA GLN A 89 -5.69 -13.05 -1.64
C GLN A 89 -6.29 -12.62 -3.00
N ILE A 90 -5.69 -13.05 -4.11
CA ILE A 90 -6.19 -12.72 -5.45
C ILE A 90 -7.57 -13.36 -5.68
N VAL A 91 -8.51 -12.59 -6.25
CA VAL A 91 -9.86 -13.06 -6.60
C VAL A 91 -9.85 -14.25 -7.55
N VAL A 92 -10.89 -15.10 -7.46
CA VAL A 92 -11.01 -16.33 -8.26
C VAL A 92 -10.95 -16.08 -9.77
N LYS A 93 -11.44 -14.91 -10.24
CA LYS A 93 -11.36 -14.47 -11.65
C LYS A 93 -9.92 -14.46 -12.19
N CYS A 94 -8.93 -14.31 -11.31
CA CYS A 94 -7.50 -14.31 -11.62
C CYS A 94 -6.70 -15.41 -10.88
N ALA A 95 -7.38 -16.42 -10.30
CA ALA A 95 -6.70 -17.44 -9.48
C ALA A 95 -5.75 -18.36 -10.26
N GLY A 96 -5.94 -18.48 -11.59
CA GLY A 96 -5.03 -19.23 -12.48
C GLY A 96 -3.72 -18.49 -12.80
N ASP A 97 -3.68 -17.18 -12.55
CA ASP A 97 -2.56 -16.30 -12.91
C ASP A 97 -1.59 -16.12 -11.73
N ARG A 98 -1.38 -17.19 -10.95
CA ARG A 98 -0.49 -17.20 -9.79
C ARG A 98 0.92 -16.75 -10.18
N GLY A 99 1.49 -15.87 -9.34
CA GLY A 99 2.83 -15.32 -9.52
C GLY A 99 2.90 -14.12 -10.47
N ILE A 100 1.77 -13.44 -10.73
CA ILE A 100 1.70 -12.14 -11.41
C ILE A 100 2.47 -12.18 -12.73
N ARG A 101 1.90 -12.90 -13.69
CA ARG A 101 2.53 -13.16 -14.97
C ARG A 101 2.35 -11.97 -15.92
N ALA A 102 3.25 -11.85 -16.89
CA ALA A 102 3.16 -10.85 -17.94
C ALA A 102 1.91 -11.02 -18.83
N LYS A 103 1.43 -12.26 -18.98
CA LYS A 103 0.21 -12.60 -19.71
C LYS A 103 -0.75 -13.28 -18.75
N VAL A 104 -1.95 -12.71 -18.62
CA VAL A 104 -3.02 -13.25 -17.78
C VAL A 104 -3.99 -14.09 -18.59
N SER A 105 -4.77 -14.93 -17.91
CA SER A 105 -5.87 -15.67 -18.51
C SER A 105 -6.90 -14.72 -19.16
N PRO A 106 -7.62 -15.14 -20.21
CA PRO A 106 -8.65 -14.31 -20.85
C PRO A 106 -9.72 -13.82 -19.87
N THR A 107 -10.09 -14.67 -18.89
CA THR A 107 -11.05 -14.33 -17.84
C THR A 107 -10.53 -13.22 -16.93
N CYS A 108 -9.27 -13.30 -16.51
CA CYS A 108 -8.64 -12.26 -15.71
C CYS A 108 -8.45 -10.97 -16.52
N GLN A 109 -8.04 -11.07 -17.79
CA GLN A 109 -7.92 -9.89 -18.65
C GLN A 109 -9.23 -9.12 -18.74
N LYS A 110 -10.34 -9.83 -19.06
CA LYS A 110 -11.66 -9.21 -19.12
C LYS A 110 -12.06 -8.52 -17.81
N PHE A 111 -11.68 -9.09 -16.67
CA PHE A 111 -11.91 -8.47 -15.37
C PHE A 111 -11.09 -7.18 -15.19
N LEU A 112 -9.78 -7.21 -15.48
CA LEU A 112 -8.89 -6.04 -15.39
C LEU A 112 -9.28 -4.93 -16.38
N ASP A 113 -9.87 -5.27 -17.51
CA ASP A 113 -10.39 -4.30 -18.48
C ASP A 113 -11.59 -3.53 -17.91
N THR A 114 -12.40 -4.17 -17.05
CA THR A 114 -13.61 -3.58 -16.45
C THR A 114 -13.41 -2.88 -15.10
N SER A 115 -12.25 -3.03 -14.45
CA SER A 115 -11.97 -2.43 -13.14
C SER A 115 -10.63 -1.70 -13.13
N GLU A 116 -10.67 -0.38 -12.98
CA GLU A 116 -9.46 0.44 -12.86
C GLU A 116 -8.70 0.13 -11.58
N LYS A 117 -9.43 -0.07 -10.48
CA LYS A 117 -8.84 -0.50 -9.19
C LYS A 117 -8.06 -1.80 -9.35
N ALA A 118 -8.67 -2.83 -9.92
CA ALA A 118 -8.01 -4.12 -10.11
C ALA A 118 -6.79 -4.02 -11.02
N ARG A 119 -6.86 -3.17 -12.05
CA ARG A 119 -5.74 -2.93 -12.98
C ARG A 119 -4.54 -2.29 -12.29
N GLN A 120 -4.76 -1.26 -11.47
CA GLN A 120 -3.69 -0.61 -10.70
C GLN A 120 -3.11 -1.56 -9.65
N GLN A 121 -3.94 -2.34 -8.97
CA GLN A 121 -3.47 -3.37 -8.04
C GLN A 121 -2.65 -4.45 -8.73
N TRP A 122 -3.04 -4.89 -9.93
CA TRP A 122 -2.28 -5.85 -10.73
C TRP A 122 -0.92 -5.29 -11.15
N GLU A 123 -0.89 -4.03 -11.57
CA GLU A 123 0.35 -3.35 -11.96
C GLU A 123 1.31 -3.17 -10.77
N LEU A 124 0.80 -2.82 -9.59
CA LEU A 124 1.60 -2.76 -8.36
C LEU A 124 2.25 -4.11 -8.06
N GLU A 125 1.49 -5.21 -8.14
CA GLU A 125 2.04 -6.55 -7.91
C GLU A 125 3.10 -6.95 -8.95
N LYS A 126 2.95 -6.52 -10.22
CA LYS A 126 3.99 -6.73 -11.26
C LYS A 126 5.27 -6.00 -10.90
N GLN A 127 5.16 -4.76 -10.42
CA GLN A 127 6.30 -3.95 -10.02
C GLN A 127 7.01 -4.57 -8.81
N PHE A 128 6.27 -5.06 -7.82
CA PHE A 128 6.85 -5.81 -6.72
C PHE A 128 7.57 -7.07 -7.19
N ALA A 129 6.94 -7.89 -8.02
CA ALA A 129 7.57 -9.11 -8.54
C ALA A 129 8.82 -8.80 -9.40
N SER A 130 8.88 -7.64 -10.06
CA SER A 130 10.07 -7.18 -10.78
C SER A 130 11.18 -6.73 -9.82
N PHE A 131 10.83 -6.00 -8.76
CA PHE A 131 11.76 -5.55 -7.74
C PHE A 131 12.36 -6.73 -6.96
N GLU A 132 11.53 -7.65 -6.48
CA GLU A 132 11.91 -8.85 -5.69
C GLU A 132 12.70 -9.89 -6.50
N LYS A 133 12.79 -9.75 -7.83
CA LYS A 133 13.70 -10.57 -8.64
C LYS A 133 15.12 -10.01 -8.69
N LYS A 134 15.31 -8.74 -8.35
CA LYS A 134 16.60 -8.04 -8.40
C LYS A 134 17.34 -8.06 -7.05
N TYR A 135 16.63 -8.29 -5.96
CA TYR A 135 17.11 -8.27 -4.58
C TYR A 135 16.62 -9.50 -3.84
#